data_AF-A0A1S3R4W5-F1
#
_entry.id   AF-A0A1S3R4W5-F1
#
_cell.length_a   1.000
_cell.length_b   1.000
_cell.length_c   1.000
_cell.angle_alpha   90.00
_cell.angle_beta   90.00
_cell.angle_gamma   90.00
#
_symmetry.space_group_name_H-M   'P 1'
#
loop_
_entity.id
_entity.type
_entity.pdbx_description
1 polymer ?
#
loop_
_entity_poly.entity_id
_entity_poly.type
_entity_poly.pdbx_seq_one_letter_code
_entity_poly.pdbx_strand_id
1 'polypeptide(L)'
;VEVADARVLKFLKNRFKAGDVSANEAGQTLLIAFNHLAAETDLMEMAKEFLSMPFSKSHPMLWNTVVLSYGSLVYRYCTYEYGTSCPVAVVQPLLDLVIDGLKRNSELDMVLALKAIGNAGHPSSIKTIRRFLPGVSAAPVTLPPRVLSAAVQSLRHLAVRDPHS
;
A
#
# COMPACT_ATOMS: atom_id res chain seq x y z
N VAL A 1 -3.03 27.88 -0.24
CA VAL A 1 -2.21 27.04 -1.13
C VAL A 1 -1.95 25.74 -0.39
N GLU A 2 -2.38 24.60 -0.93
CA GLU A 2 -2.13 23.30 -0.34
C GLU A 2 -0.65 22.90 -0.57
N VAL A 3 0.02 22.36 0.45
CA VAL A 3 1.45 21.98 0.38
C VAL A 3 1.55 20.50 0.00
N ALA A 4 1.94 20.22 -1.24
CA ALA A 4 2.00 18.87 -1.82
C ALA A 4 3.43 18.31 -1.99
N ASP A 5 4.44 18.97 -1.41
CA ASP A 5 5.85 18.65 -1.58
C ASP A 5 6.49 18.04 -0.32
N ALA A 6 7.82 17.86 -0.35
CA ALA A 6 8.62 17.29 0.74
C ALA A 6 8.34 17.89 2.14
N ARG A 7 7.90 19.16 2.22
CA ARG A 7 7.62 19.84 3.50
C ARG A 7 6.51 19.14 4.29
N VAL A 8 5.46 18.66 3.62
CA VAL A 8 4.35 17.99 4.32
C VAL A 8 4.80 16.65 4.93
N LEU A 9 5.61 15.89 4.20
CA LEU A 9 6.15 14.62 4.68
C LEU A 9 7.14 14.82 5.83
N LYS A 10 8.03 15.82 5.72
CA LYS A 10 8.96 16.19 6.80
C LYS A 10 8.21 16.60 8.06
N PHE A 11 7.17 17.42 7.91
CA PHE A 11 6.31 17.82 9.02
C PHE A 11 5.67 16.60 9.71
N LEU A 12 4.98 15.74 8.96
CA LEU A 12 4.33 14.55 9.50
C LEU A 12 5.33 13.58 10.15
N LYS A 13 6.48 13.35 9.52
CA LYS A 13 7.55 12.50 10.04
C LYS A 13 8.06 13.00 11.39
N ASN A 14 8.24 14.32 11.54
CA ASN A 14 8.68 14.92 12.79
C ASN A 14 7.63 14.75 13.90
N ARG A 15 6.34 14.95 13.60
CA ARG A 15 5.23 14.75 14.54
C ARG A 15 5.10 13.29 14.97
N PHE A 16 5.22 12.35 14.04
CA PHE A 16 5.19 10.91 14.34
C PHE A 16 6.38 10.49 15.21
N LYS A 17 7.57 11.08 15.00
CA LYS A 17 8.76 10.85 15.85
C LYS A 17 8.59 11.43 17.25
N ALA A 18 8.00 12.61 17.35
CA ALA A 18 7.71 13.24 18.64
C ALA A 18 6.58 12.54 19.41
N GLY A 19 5.70 11.81 18.71
CA GLY A 19 4.56 11.13 19.32
C GLY A 19 3.54 12.11 19.91
N ASP A 20 3.50 13.33 19.38
CA ASP A 20 2.77 14.48 19.92
C ASP A 20 1.43 14.73 19.18
N VAL A 21 0.99 13.75 18.39
CA VAL A 21 -0.31 13.67 17.72
C VAL A 21 -1.02 12.38 18.11
N SER A 22 -2.35 12.39 18.16
CA SER A 22 -3.12 11.16 18.32
C SER A 22 -3.08 10.31 17.05
N ALA A 23 -3.34 9.00 17.17
CA ALA A 23 -3.43 8.10 16.03
C ALA A 23 -4.53 8.52 15.02
N ASN A 24 -5.60 9.14 15.51
CA ASN A 24 -6.69 9.64 14.67
C ASN A 24 -6.28 10.87 13.86
N GLU A 25 -5.68 11.88 14.51
CA GLU A 25 -5.14 13.07 13.83
C GLU A 25 -4.07 12.68 12.82
N ALA A 26 -3.17 11.77 13.22
CA ALA A 26 -2.14 11.22 12.35
C ALA A 26 -2.73 10.52 11.12
N GLY A 27 -3.77 9.70 11.30
CA GLY A 27 -4.42 8.98 10.21
C GLY A 27 -5.08 9.92 9.21
N GLN A 28 -5.86 10.89 9.71
CA GLN A 28 -6.56 11.86 8.86
C GLN A 28 -5.59 12.76 8.08
N THR A 29 -4.58 13.30 8.77
CA THR A 29 -3.59 14.17 8.13
C THR A 29 -2.72 13.44 7.12
N LEU A 30 -2.31 12.20 7.41
CA LEU A 30 -1.54 11.38 6.48
C LEU A 30 -2.35 10.99 5.24
N LEU A 31 -3.62 10.62 5.40
CA LEU A 31 -4.51 10.30 4.28
C LEU A 31 -4.59 11.46 3.29
N ILE A 32 -4.85 12.68 3.79
CA ILE A 32 -4.93 13.88 2.95
C ILE A 32 -3.56 14.16 2.33
N ALA A 33 -2.49 14.15 3.12
CA ALA A 33 -1.14 14.41 2.62
C ALA A 33 -0.76 13.47 1.49
N PHE A 34 -1.00 12.16 1.62
CA PHE A 34 -0.65 11.17 0.60
C PHE A 34 -1.54 11.28 -0.65
N ASN A 35 -2.82 11.64 -0.48
CA ASN A 35 -3.74 11.83 -1.61
C ASN A 35 -3.35 13.04 -2.47
N HIS A 36 -2.82 14.11 -1.85
CA HIS A 36 -2.46 15.35 -2.54
C HIS A 36 -0.96 15.46 -2.87
N LEU A 37 -0.11 14.57 -2.35
CA LEU A 37 1.33 14.56 -2.59
C LEU A 37 1.65 14.56 -4.09
N ALA A 38 2.67 15.31 -4.51
CA ALA A 38 3.18 15.26 -5.87
C ALA A 38 3.77 13.87 -6.18
N ALA A 39 3.62 13.46 -7.44
CA ALA A 39 3.99 12.12 -7.91
C ALA A 39 5.47 12.05 -8.30
N GLU A 40 6.37 12.33 -7.35
CA GLU A 40 7.82 12.42 -7.60
C GLU A 40 8.60 11.31 -6.86
N THR A 41 9.71 10.86 -7.45
CA THR A 41 10.53 9.75 -6.93
C THR A 41 11.05 10.01 -5.52
N ASP A 42 11.54 11.22 -5.25
CA ASP A 42 12.07 11.58 -3.93
C ASP A 42 10.96 11.58 -2.86
N LEU A 43 9.75 12.00 -3.25
CA LEU A 43 8.59 12.00 -2.36
C LEU A 43 8.09 10.58 -2.07
N MET A 44 8.18 9.67 -3.04
CA MET A 44 7.88 8.25 -2.85
C MET A 44 8.81 7.60 -1.82
N GLU A 45 10.12 7.83 -1.90
CA GLU A 45 11.06 7.28 -0.92
C GLU A 45 10.83 7.86 0.48
N MET A 46 10.51 9.15 0.59
CA MET A 46 10.10 9.72 1.90
C MET A 46 8.79 9.14 2.42
N ALA A 47 7.79 8.93 1.56
CA ALA A 47 6.51 8.36 1.95
C ALA A 47 6.63 6.90 2.40
N LYS A 48 7.53 6.13 1.78
CA LYS A 48 7.83 4.74 2.12
C LYS A 48 8.35 4.59 3.55
N GLU A 49 9.06 5.59 4.09
CA GLU A 49 9.52 5.55 5.49
C GLU A 49 8.36 5.37 6.49
N PHE A 50 7.16 5.89 6.20
CA PHE A 50 6.01 5.76 7.10
C PHE A 50 5.58 4.31 7.31
N LEU A 51 5.90 3.39 6.39
CA LEU A 51 5.62 1.95 6.52
C LEU A 51 6.51 1.27 7.58
N SER A 52 7.66 1.84 7.91
CA SER A 52 8.60 1.29 8.89
C SER A 52 8.55 1.98 10.26
N MET A 53 7.93 3.17 10.35
CA MET A 53 7.88 3.93 11.62
C MET A 53 7.11 3.17 12.71
N PRO A 54 7.66 3.08 13.95
CA PRO A 54 6.96 2.47 15.08
C PRO A 54 5.60 3.13 15.37
N PHE A 55 5.53 4.47 15.28
CA PHE A 55 4.31 5.22 15.52
C PHE A 55 3.19 4.83 14.53
N SER A 56 3.49 4.59 13.26
CA SER A 56 2.50 4.11 12.28
C SER A 56 1.86 2.78 12.68
N LYS A 57 2.59 1.93 13.40
CA LYS A 57 2.15 0.61 13.88
C LYS A 57 1.56 0.65 15.30
N SER A 58 1.53 1.82 15.94
CA SER A 58 1.03 1.99 17.31
C SER A 58 -0.47 1.75 17.44
N HIS A 59 -1.23 1.92 16.36
CA HIS A 59 -2.68 1.78 16.37
C HIS A 59 -3.18 1.13 15.07
N PRO A 60 -4.08 0.12 15.11
CA PRO A 60 -4.50 -0.62 13.92
C PRO A 60 -5.13 0.27 12.83
N MET A 61 -5.95 1.25 13.21
CA MET A 61 -6.57 2.17 12.24
C MET A 61 -5.52 3.04 11.55
N LEU A 62 -4.51 3.52 12.29
CA LEU A 62 -3.42 4.30 11.71
C LEU A 62 -2.60 3.43 10.74
N TRP A 63 -2.23 2.22 11.15
CA TRP A 63 -1.49 1.29 10.31
C TRP A 63 -2.21 0.98 9.00
N ASN A 64 -3.52 0.66 9.09
CA ASN A 64 -4.34 0.41 7.92
C ASN A 64 -4.37 1.63 6.99
N THR A 65 -4.50 2.83 7.55
CA THR A 65 -4.53 4.08 6.78
C THR A 65 -3.21 4.33 6.08
N VAL A 66 -2.07 4.15 6.77
CA VAL A 66 -0.74 4.30 6.18
C VAL A 66 -0.55 3.35 5.00
N VAL A 67 -0.85 2.07 5.18
CA VAL A 67 -0.65 1.04 4.16
C VAL A 67 -1.56 1.25 2.94
N LEU A 68 -2.84 1.56 3.16
CA LEU A 68 -3.80 1.80 2.08
C LEU A 68 -3.51 3.10 1.33
N SER A 69 -3.16 4.18 2.05
CA SER A 69 -2.82 5.47 1.45
C SER A 69 -1.54 5.38 0.63
N TYR A 70 -0.54 4.62 1.10
CA TYR A 70 0.67 4.35 0.33
C TYR A 70 0.36 3.59 -0.97
N GLY A 71 -0.52 2.59 -0.93
CA GLY A 71 -0.99 1.91 -2.15
C GLY A 71 -1.63 2.88 -3.16
N SER A 72 -2.50 3.78 -2.71
CA SER A 72 -3.10 4.80 -3.59
C SER A 72 -2.06 5.78 -4.15
N LEU A 73 -1.06 6.15 -3.35
CA LEU A 73 0.05 7.00 -3.79
C LEU A 73 0.89 6.30 -4.88
N VAL A 74 1.20 5.02 -4.71
CA VAL A 74 1.88 4.21 -5.74
C VAL A 74 1.09 4.21 -7.05
N TYR A 75 -0.23 4.06 -6.99
CA TYR A 75 -1.06 4.13 -8.20
C TYR A 75 -0.92 5.48 -8.90
N ARG A 76 -1.06 6.58 -8.17
CA ARG A 76 -0.90 7.94 -8.74
C ARG A 76 0.49 8.11 -9.35
N TYR A 77 1.53 7.76 -8.61
CA TYR A 77 2.92 7.81 -9.08
C TYR A 77 3.14 7.04 -10.39
N CYS A 78 2.69 5.78 -10.43
CA CYS A 78 2.84 4.96 -11.64
C CYS A 78 1.98 5.47 -12.82
N THR A 79 0.81 6.08 -12.58
CA THR A 79 -0.04 6.61 -13.66
C THR A 79 0.52 7.90 -14.25
N TYR A 80 0.94 8.84 -13.40
CA TYR A 80 1.31 10.18 -13.84
C TYR A 80 2.74 10.27 -14.35
N GLU A 81 3.68 9.57 -13.70
CA GLU A 81 5.11 9.77 -13.95
C GLU A 81 5.69 8.70 -14.89
N TYR A 82 5.21 7.44 -14.79
CA TYR A 82 5.89 6.30 -15.44
C TYR A 82 5.07 5.53 -16.47
N GLY A 83 3.74 5.66 -16.51
CA GLY A 83 2.88 4.89 -17.41
C GLY A 83 3.13 3.38 -17.30
N THR A 84 3.81 2.80 -18.29
CA THR A 84 4.14 1.36 -18.38
C THR A 84 5.45 0.96 -17.70
N SER A 85 6.34 1.90 -17.35
CA SER A 85 7.68 1.61 -16.79
C SER A 85 7.80 1.95 -15.31
N CYS A 86 6.76 1.70 -14.51
CA CYS A 86 6.81 1.99 -13.09
C CYS A 86 7.85 1.10 -12.36
N PRO A 87 8.75 1.65 -11.53
CA PRO A 87 9.76 0.85 -10.83
C PRO A 87 9.13 -0.12 -9.81
N VAL A 88 9.48 -1.40 -9.87
CA VAL A 88 9.01 -2.41 -8.90
C VAL A 88 9.36 -2.03 -7.45
N ALA A 89 10.44 -1.27 -7.25
CA ALA A 89 10.90 -0.81 -5.94
C ALA A 89 9.82 -0.03 -5.15
N VAL A 90 8.90 0.67 -5.82
CA VAL A 90 7.86 1.44 -5.11
C VAL A 90 6.76 0.55 -4.55
N VAL A 91 6.43 -0.56 -5.21
CA VAL A 91 5.41 -1.52 -4.75
C VAL A 91 5.99 -2.63 -3.87
N GLN A 92 7.31 -2.86 -3.94
CA GLN A 92 7.99 -3.93 -3.20
C GLN A 92 7.63 -3.98 -1.71
N PRO A 93 7.57 -2.87 -0.94
CA PRO A 93 7.18 -2.91 0.47
C PRO A 93 5.79 -3.50 0.70
N LEU A 94 4.85 -3.29 -0.22
CA LEU A 94 3.50 -3.85 -0.12
C LEU A 94 3.48 -5.34 -0.49
N LEU A 95 4.30 -5.76 -1.46
CA LEU A 95 4.47 -7.18 -1.79
C LEU A 95 5.06 -7.94 -0.60
N ASP A 96 6.04 -7.36 0.07
CA ASP A 96 6.66 -7.94 1.27
C ASP A 96 5.63 -8.10 2.39
N LEU A 97 4.75 -7.11 2.60
CA LEU A 97 3.64 -7.22 3.56
C LEU A 97 2.69 -8.39 3.26
N VAL A 98 2.42 -8.68 1.99
CA VAL A 98 1.59 -9.86 1.62
C VAL A 98 2.30 -11.15 1.98
N ILE A 99 3.59 -11.27 1.66
CA ILE A 99 4.40 -12.46 1.97
C ILE A 99 4.50 -12.66 3.49
N ASP A 100 4.68 -11.58 4.23
CA ASP A 100 4.74 -11.60 5.69
C ASP A 100 3.40 -12.00 6.31
N GLY A 101 2.29 -11.47 5.82
CA GLY A 101 0.94 -11.86 6.27
C GLY A 101 0.69 -13.35 6.06
N LEU A 102 1.13 -13.89 4.92
CA LEU A 102 1.06 -15.33 4.63
C LEU A 102 1.95 -16.15 5.58
N LYS A 103 3.21 -15.74 5.80
CA LYS A 103 4.14 -16.42 6.72
C LYS A 103 3.60 -16.46 8.16
N ARG A 104 2.95 -15.39 8.61
CA ARG A 104 2.35 -15.28 9.95
C ARG A 104 0.98 -15.94 10.04
N ASN A 105 0.43 -16.43 8.93
CA ASN A 105 -0.95 -16.92 8.83
C ASN A 105 -1.99 -15.91 9.40
N SER A 106 -1.77 -14.61 9.18
CA SER A 106 -2.61 -13.54 9.72
C SER A 106 -3.62 -13.09 8.66
N GLU A 107 -4.90 -13.43 8.87
CA GLU A 107 -5.99 -13.03 7.96
C GLU A 107 -6.04 -11.50 7.78
N LEU A 108 -5.92 -10.74 8.87
CA LEU A 108 -6.00 -9.29 8.84
C LEU A 108 -4.85 -8.68 8.04
N ASP A 109 -3.62 -9.15 8.25
CA ASP A 109 -2.44 -8.67 7.52
C ASP A 109 -2.54 -9.00 6.03
N MET A 110 -2.97 -10.23 5.69
CA MET A 110 -3.19 -10.64 4.31
C MET A 110 -4.24 -9.75 3.62
N VAL A 111 -5.39 -9.53 4.25
CA VAL A 111 -6.46 -8.70 3.68
C VAL A 111 -6.01 -7.25 3.51
N LEU A 112 -5.32 -6.67 4.49
CA LEU A 112 -4.81 -5.31 4.39
C LEU A 112 -3.81 -5.17 3.24
N ALA A 113 -2.83 -6.07 3.17
CA ALA A 113 -1.78 -6.02 2.17
C ALA A 113 -2.32 -6.27 0.75
N LEU A 114 -3.25 -7.22 0.57
CA LEU A 114 -3.96 -7.47 -0.69
C LEU A 114 -4.73 -6.23 -1.16
N LYS A 115 -5.44 -5.54 -0.26
CA LYS A 115 -6.11 -4.28 -0.59
C LYS A 115 -5.13 -3.19 -1.00
N ALA A 116 -3.98 -3.09 -0.33
CA ALA A 116 -2.98 -2.07 -0.63
C ALA A 116 -2.30 -2.29 -2.00
N ILE A 117 -1.93 -3.53 -2.34
CA ILE A 117 -1.42 -3.83 -3.70
C ILE A 117 -2.53 -3.68 -4.76
N GLY A 118 -3.78 -3.93 -4.39
CA GLY A 118 -4.93 -3.67 -5.24
C GLY A 118 -5.14 -2.19 -5.52
N ASN A 119 -4.96 -1.33 -4.51
CA ASN A 119 -4.94 0.13 -4.68
C ASN A 119 -3.77 0.53 -5.59
N ALA A 120 -2.58 -0.02 -5.38
CA ALA A 120 -1.38 0.29 -6.17
C ALA A 120 -1.52 -0.09 -7.65
N GLY A 121 -2.21 -1.20 -7.95
CA GLY A 121 -2.48 -1.64 -9.31
C GLY A 121 -1.21 -1.84 -10.15
N HIS A 122 -0.11 -2.30 -9.54
CA HIS A 122 1.19 -2.43 -10.22
C HIS A 122 1.32 -3.84 -10.85
N PRO A 123 1.61 -4.01 -12.15
CA PRO A 123 1.60 -5.33 -12.83
C PRO A 123 2.38 -6.44 -12.11
N SER A 124 3.53 -6.11 -11.51
CA SER A 124 4.32 -7.04 -10.67
C SER A 124 3.57 -7.70 -9.50
N SER A 125 2.43 -7.14 -9.09
CA SER A 125 1.55 -7.71 -8.06
C SER A 125 0.78 -8.94 -8.51
N ILE A 126 0.58 -9.16 -9.82
CA ILE A 126 -0.24 -10.27 -10.36
C ILE A 126 0.28 -11.63 -9.88
N LYS A 127 1.60 -11.86 -9.96
CA LYS A 127 2.21 -13.13 -9.53
C LYS A 127 1.95 -13.41 -8.05
N THR A 128 2.00 -12.38 -7.21
CA THR A 128 1.72 -12.51 -5.78
C THR A 128 0.24 -12.78 -5.53
N ILE A 129 -0.67 -12.05 -6.19
CA ILE A 129 -2.12 -12.20 -6.05
C ILE A 129 -2.59 -13.60 -6.48
N ARG A 130 -2.03 -14.16 -7.57
CA ARG A 130 -2.39 -15.50 -8.08
C ARG A 130 -2.25 -16.61 -7.03
N ARG A 131 -1.36 -16.46 -6.03
CA ARG A 131 -1.20 -17.41 -4.92
C ARG A 131 -2.40 -17.46 -3.98
N PHE A 132 -3.24 -16.43 -3.98
CA PHE A 132 -4.43 -16.28 -3.13
C PHE A 132 -5.73 -16.48 -3.92
N LEU A 133 -5.66 -16.80 -5.21
CA LEU A 133 -6.85 -16.99 -6.03
C LEU A 133 -7.35 -18.44 -5.92
N PRO A 134 -8.67 -18.64 -5.73
CA PRO A 134 -9.27 -19.97 -5.67
C PRO A 134 -9.12 -20.68 -7.01
N GLY A 135 -8.72 -21.96 -7.01
CA GLY A 135 -8.61 -22.79 -8.21
C GLY A 135 -7.48 -22.44 -9.18
N VAL A 136 -6.66 -21.42 -8.89
CA VAL A 136 -5.54 -20.99 -9.76
C VAL A 136 -4.18 -21.25 -9.11
N SER A 137 -4.09 -21.19 -7.78
CA SER A 137 -2.82 -21.42 -7.07
C SER A 137 -2.32 -22.85 -7.24
N ALA A 138 -1.06 -23.01 -7.66
CA ALA A 138 -0.38 -24.31 -7.77
C ALA A 138 -0.24 -25.05 -6.43
N ALA A 139 -0.29 -24.31 -5.32
CA ALA A 139 -0.36 -24.85 -3.97
C ALA A 139 -1.68 -24.35 -3.34
N PRO A 140 -2.75 -25.17 -3.34
CA PRO A 140 -4.01 -24.79 -2.72
C PRO A 140 -3.81 -24.72 -1.21
N VAL A 141 -3.60 -23.51 -0.70
CA VAL A 141 -3.68 -23.23 0.73
C VAL A 141 -5.15 -22.97 1.03
N THR A 142 -5.72 -23.68 2.00
CA THR A 142 -7.06 -23.37 2.50
C THR A 142 -7.02 -22.00 3.17
N LEU A 143 -7.43 -20.96 2.43
CA LEU A 143 -7.48 -19.59 2.90
C LEU A 143 -8.92 -19.21 3.29
N PRO A 144 -9.11 -18.34 4.29
CA PRO A 144 -10.43 -17.83 4.64
C PRO A 144 -11.10 -17.14 3.44
N PRO A 145 -12.44 -17.27 3.25
CA PRO A 145 -13.16 -16.63 2.15
C PRO A 145 -12.92 -15.12 2.02
N ARG A 146 -12.66 -14.44 3.15
CA ARG A 146 -12.33 -13.01 3.18
C ARG A 146 -11.00 -12.70 2.47
N VAL A 147 -9.99 -13.55 2.64
CA VAL A 147 -8.68 -13.41 1.97
C VAL A 147 -8.84 -13.65 0.48
N LEU A 148 -9.56 -14.72 0.10
CA LEU A 148 -9.84 -15.04 -1.30
C LEU A 148 -10.59 -13.89 -2.00
N SER A 149 -11.61 -13.33 -1.35
CA SER A 149 -12.37 -12.18 -1.85
C SER A 149 -11.49 -10.94 -2.01
N ALA A 150 -10.64 -10.63 -1.02
CA ALA A 150 -9.70 -9.51 -1.13
C ALA A 150 -8.71 -9.69 -2.29
N ALA A 151 -8.25 -10.92 -2.54
CA ALA A 151 -7.37 -11.23 -3.66
C ALA A 151 -8.06 -10.99 -5.01
N VAL A 152 -9.28 -11.48 -5.19
CA VAL A 152 -10.06 -11.23 -6.42
C VAL A 152 -10.29 -9.73 -6.63
N GLN A 153 -10.70 -9.00 -5.58
CA GLN A 153 -10.94 -7.56 -5.66
C GLN A 153 -9.68 -6.74 -5.97
N SER A 154 -8.50 -7.22 -5.54
CA SER A 154 -7.23 -6.54 -5.81
C SER A 154 -6.85 -6.48 -7.30
N LEU A 155 -7.49 -7.29 -8.15
CA LEU A 155 -7.25 -7.29 -9.60
C LEU A 155 -7.90 -6.11 -10.34
N ARG A 156 -8.81 -5.35 -9.71
CA ARG A 156 -9.59 -4.29 -10.40
C ARG A 156 -8.71 -3.27 -11.13
N HIS A 157 -7.75 -2.67 -10.42
CA HIS A 157 -6.88 -1.65 -11.02
C HIS A 157 -5.81 -2.25 -11.93
N LEU A 158 -5.41 -3.50 -11.68
CA LEU A 158 -4.53 -4.26 -12.57
C LEU A 158 -5.18 -4.50 -13.92
N ALA A 159 -6.43 -4.96 -13.96
CA ALA A 159 -7.14 -5.24 -15.19
C ALA A 159 -7.33 -4.00 -16.08
N VAL A 160 -7.36 -2.79 -15.49
CA VAL A 160 -7.41 -1.53 -16.27
C VAL A 160 -6.07 -1.21 -16.92
N ARG A 161 -4.95 -1.53 -16.26
CA ARG A 161 -3.59 -1.24 -16.75
C ARG A 161 -3.03 -2.32 -17.65
N ASP A 162 -3.32 -3.57 -17.33
CA ASP A 162 -2.79 -4.75 -17.99
C ASP A 162 -3.87 -5.85 -18.09
N PRO A 163 -4.85 -5.67 -18.99
CA PRO A 163 -6.00 -6.58 -19.11
C PRO A 163 -5.65 -7.97 -19.63
N HIS A 164 -4.46 -8.16 -20.21
CA HIS A 164 -4.10 -9.38 -20.95
C HIS A 164 -3.00 -10.21 -20.29
N SER A 165 -2.40 -9.75 -19.18
CA SER A 165 -1.31 -10.46 -18.50
C SER A 165 -1.73 -11.50 -17.45
#